data_AF-A0A2V6B2A0-F1
#
_entry.id   AF-A0A2V6B2A0-F1
#
_cell.length_a   1.000
_cell.length_b   1.000
_cell.length_c   1.000
_cell.angle_alpha   90.00
_cell.angle_beta   90.00
_cell.angle_gamma   90.00
#
_symmetry.space_group_name_H-M   'P 1'
#
loop_
_entity.id
_entity.type
_entity.pdbx_description
1 polymer ?
#
loop_
_entity_poly.entity_id
_entity_poly.type
_entity_poly.pdbx_seq_one_letter_code
_entity_poly.pdbx_strand_id
1 'polypeptide(L)'
;MSVQAKTSHPPTVSDAEAFMKKAEARLAGLSVKVNQANRVHANFITDDTEALAAAVNEENTAVTAELVEQAKRFDGLKMPADLSRKFLLLKLSLTAPGPHDPALRKEMTEIAASLESDYGKGKVCHMDGKCLDITAIEKFMGENRDPSELKAIWVGWHAVGAPMRKRYVRFVELSNQGARDLGFKDTGTLWRAGYDMPPDQFSAEVDRLWEQVRPLYFSLYTFVRARLRKNMDRKSCRQMDRCARIC
;
A
#
# COMPACT_ATOMS: atom_id res chain seq x y z
N MET A 1 41.32 -5.67 -33.80
CA MET A 1 41.60 -4.73 -32.69
C MET A 1 40.56 -3.62 -32.77
N SER A 2 39.63 -3.57 -31.82
CA SER A 2 38.74 -2.41 -31.63
C SER A 2 38.61 -2.18 -30.13
N VAL A 3 38.96 -0.97 -29.73
CA VAL A 3 39.16 -0.51 -28.35
C VAL A 3 37.83 -0.04 -27.78
N GLN A 4 37.42 -0.56 -26.62
CA GLN A 4 36.68 0.23 -25.64
C GLN A 4 37.24 -0.04 -24.24
N ALA A 5 37.96 0.97 -23.75
CA ALA A 5 38.58 1.00 -22.45
C ALA A 5 37.52 1.01 -21.34
N LYS A 6 37.52 -0.03 -20.51
CA LYS A 6 36.95 0.04 -19.15
C LYS A 6 37.92 0.84 -18.29
N THR A 7 37.74 2.15 -18.23
CA THR A 7 38.40 2.99 -17.23
C THR A 7 37.64 2.84 -15.90
N SER A 8 38.03 1.87 -15.08
CA SER A 8 37.46 1.69 -13.74
C SER A 8 38.04 2.68 -12.73
N HIS A 9 37.76 3.97 -12.92
CA HIS A 9 38.01 4.96 -11.86
C HIS A 9 36.96 4.77 -10.75
N PRO A 10 37.34 4.95 -9.46
CA PRO A 10 36.38 4.95 -8.37
C PRO A 10 35.31 6.04 -8.63
N PRO A 11 34.03 5.75 -8.35
CA PRO A 11 32.94 6.68 -8.66
C PRO A 11 33.09 7.98 -7.88
N THR A 12 32.90 9.10 -8.58
CA THR A 12 33.01 10.44 -8.03
C THR A 12 31.64 11.03 -7.67
N VAL A 13 31.62 12.14 -6.92
CA VAL A 13 30.38 12.89 -6.65
C VAL A 13 29.74 13.40 -7.94
N SER A 14 30.55 13.85 -8.92
CA SER A 14 30.06 14.27 -10.24
C SER A 14 29.37 13.12 -10.99
N ASP A 15 29.92 11.90 -10.91
CA ASP A 15 29.28 10.72 -11.50
C ASP A 15 27.94 10.39 -10.84
N ALA A 16 27.85 10.58 -9.52
CA ALA A 16 26.63 10.36 -8.74
C ALA A 16 25.54 11.40 -9.09
N GLU A 17 25.91 12.68 -9.22
CA GLU A 17 25.02 13.75 -9.67
C GLU A 17 24.51 13.48 -11.09
N ALA A 18 25.41 13.13 -12.02
CA ALA A 18 25.06 12.82 -13.39
C ALA A 18 24.14 11.59 -13.49
N PHE A 19 24.38 10.57 -12.66
CA PHE A 19 23.50 9.41 -12.53
C PHE A 19 22.12 9.82 -12.03
N MET A 20 22.05 10.55 -10.91
CA MET A 20 20.78 10.94 -10.29
C MET A 20 19.95 11.80 -11.23
N LYS A 21 20.56 12.75 -11.94
CA LYS A 21 19.87 13.58 -12.94
C LYS A 21 19.22 12.74 -14.05
N LYS A 22 19.91 11.69 -14.52
CA LYS A 22 19.36 10.76 -15.53
C LYS A 22 18.24 9.90 -14.97
N ALA A 23 18.41 9.40 -13.74
CA ALA A 23 17.39 8.62 -13.03
C ALA A 23 16.10 9.44 -12.85
N GLU A 24 16.22 10.67 -12.36
CA GLU A 24 15.11 11.62 -12.20
C GLU A 24 14.40 11.88 -13.52
N ALA A 25 15.14 12.17 -14.60
CA ALA A 25 14.53 12.41 -15.92
C ALA A 25 13.77 11.19 -16.47
N ARG A 26 14.34 9.98 -16.31
CA ARG A 26 13.71 8.73 -16.76
C ARG A 26 12.42 8.45 -15.97
N LEU A 27 12.49 8.54 -14.64
CA LEU A 27 11.34 8.32 -13.76
C LEU A 27 10.26 9.41 -13.95
N ALA A 28 10.64 10.66 -14.17
CA ALA A 28 9.69 11.73 -14.50
C ALA A 28 8.90 11.43 -15.78
N GLY A 29 9.59 10.98 -16.84
CA GLY A 29 8.91 10.56 -18.08
C GLY A 29 7.97 9.38 -17.88
N LEU A 30 8.39 8.37 -17.11
CA LEU A 30 7.58 7.19 -16.81
C LEU A 30 6.37 7.53 -15.93
N SER A 31 6.53 8.45 -14.97
CA SER A 31 5.48 8.86 -14.05
C SER A 31 4.24 9.38 -14.77
N VAL A 32 4.39 10.06 -15.91
CA VAL A 32 3.25 10.54 -16.71
C VAL A 32 2.42 9.37 -17.22
N LYS A 33 3.08 8.33 -17.77
CA LYS A 33 2.39 7.13 -18.27
C LYS A 33 1.69 6.37 -17.15
N VAL A 34 2.40 6.15 -16.04
CA VAL A 34 1.88 5.49 -14.83
C VAL A 34 0.63 6.21 -14.32
N ASN A 35 0.72 7.53 -14.15
CA ASN A 35 -0.38 8.34 -13.64
C ASN A 35 -1.58 8.35 -14.59
N GLN A 36 -1.36 8.38 -15.91
CA GLN A 36 -2.45 8.33 -16.88
C GLN A 36 -3.19 6.99 -16.85
N ALA A 37 -2.45 5.87 -16.91
CA ALA A 37 -3.03 4.53 -16.88
C ALA A 37 -3.79 4.26 -15.56
N ASN A 38 -3.17 4.56 -14.42
CA ASN A 38 -3.80 4.37 -13.11
C ASN A 38 -5.03 5.29 -12.96
N ARG A 39 -4.98 6.52 -13.47
CA ARG A 39 -6.17 7.40 -13.48
C ARG A 39 -7.30 6.83 -14.33
N VAL A 40 -7.00 6.27 -15.50
CA VAL A 40 -8.02 5.66 -16.36
C VAL A 40 -8.63 4.45 -15.66
N HIS A 41 -7.81 3.55 -15.11
CA HIS A 41 -8.27 2.38 -14.36
C HIS A 41 -9.16 2.76 -13.17
N ALA A 42 -8.76 3.76 -12.37
CA ALA A 42 -9.53 4.24 -11.23
C ALA A 42 -10.91 4.82 -11.61
N ASN A 43 -11.05 5.41 -12.81
CA ASN A 43 -12.33 5.97 -13.29
C ASN A 43 -13.16 4.96 -14.10
N PHE A 44 -12.50 3.95 -14.68
CA PHE A 44 -13.11 2.96 -15.56
C PHE A 44 -12.53 1.59 -15.24
N ILE A 45 -13.01 0.95 -14.18
CA ILE A 45 -12.49 -0.36 -13.78
C ILE A 45 -13.04 -1.43 -14.74
N THR A 46 -12.22 -1.86 -15.70
CA THR A 46 -12.49 -2.95 -16.66
C THR A 46 -11.28 -3.88 -16.69
N ASP A 47 -11.41 -5.04 -17.32
CA ASP A 47 -10.30 -6.00 -17.42
C ASP A 47 -9.14 -5.40 -18.25
N ASP A 48 -9.46 -4.61 -19.29
CA ASP A 48 -8.47 -3.93 -20.13
C ASP A 48 -7.69 -2.85 -19.37
N THR A 49 -8.39 -2.03 -18.58
CA THR A 49 -7.74 -0.94 -17.83
C THR A 49 -6.96 -1.47 -16.63
N GLU A 50 -7.42 -2.57 -16.02
CA GLU A 50 -6.67 -3.31 -15.01
C GLU A 50 -5.35 -3.86 -15.58
N ALA A 51 -5.41 -4.53 -16.72
CA ALA A 51 -4.21 -5.05 -17.39
C ALA A 51 -3.25 -3.92 -17.79
N LEU A 52 -3.77 -2.78 -18.27
CA LEU A 52 -2.97 -1.60 -18.58
C LEU A 52 -2.27 -1.05 -17.33
N ALA A 53 -2.98 -0.90 -16.22
CA ALA A 53 -2.42 -0.45 -14.95
C ALA A 53 -1.34 -1.42 -14.44
N ALA A 54 -1.61 -2.73 -14.45
CA ALA A 54 -0.64 -3.74 -14.05
C ALA A 54 0.66 -3.68 -14.87
N ALA A 55 0.54 -3.51 -16.20
CA ALA A 55 1.69 -3.45 -17.11
C ALA A 55 2.58 -2.22 -16.87
N VAL A 56 2.00 -1.01 -16.75
CA VAL A 56 2.81 0.19 -16.51
C VAL A 56 3.42 0.21 -15.10
N ASN A 57 2.74 -0.38 -14.11
CA ASN A 57 3.27 -0.48 -12.75
C ASN A 57 4.40 -1.53 -12.67
N GLU A 58 4.36 -2.57 -13.50
CA GLU A 58 5.49 -3.50 -13.66
C GLU A 58 6.71 -2.78 -14.23
N GLU A 59 6.52 -2.03 -15.32
CA GLU A 59 7.60 -1.24 -15.94
C GLU A 59 8.21 -0.26 -14.92
N ASN A 60 7.37 0.47 -14.17
CA ASN A 60 7.83 1.38 -13.14
C ASN A 60 8.62 0.69 -12.03
N THR A 61 8.14 -0.47 -11.57
CA THR A 61 8.83 -1.27 -10.56
C THR A 61 10.18 -1.77 -11.08
N ALA A 62 10.22 -2.30 -12.31
CA ALA A 62 11.43 -2.81 -12.94
C ALA A 62 12.48 -1.71 -13.13
N VAL A 63 12.09 -0.56 -13.70
CA VAL A 63 12.98 0.59 -13.93
C VAL A 63 13.52 1.12 -12.61
N THR A 64 12.68 1.21 -11.58
CA THR A 64 13.10 1.73 -10.28
C THR A 64 14.07 0.78 -9.58
N ALA A 65 13.79 -0.53 -9.60
CA ALA A 65 14.70 -1.55 -9.06
C ALA A 65 16.05 -1.56 -9.80
N GLU A 66 16.04 -1.44 -11.13
CA GLU A 66 17.24 -1.30 -11.96
C GLU A 66 18.08 -0.10 -11.52
N LEU A 67 17.45 1.06 -11.31
CA LEU A 67 18.13 2.27 -10.86
C LEU A 67 18.68 2.14 -9.43
N VAL A 68 17.94 1.51 -8.51
CA VAL A 68 18.42 1.23 -7.15
C VAL A 68 19.62 0.28 -7.17
N GLU A 69 19.60 -0.74 -8.02
CA GLU A 69 20.74 -1.66 -8.18
C GLU A 69 21.98 -0.93 -8.73
N GLN A 70 21.81 -0.11 -9.77
CA GLN A 70 22.90 0.69 -10.32
C GLN A 70 23.45 1.70 -9.31
N ALA A 71 22.60 2.23 -8.43
CA ALA A 71 22.98 3.18 -7.41
C ALA A 71 23.95 2.59 -6.37
N LYS A 72 23.93 1.27 -6.14
CA LYS A 72 24.84 0.59 -5.19
C LYS A 72 26.32 0.83 -5.48
N ARG A 73 26.68 1.14 -6.74
CA ARG A 73 28.08 1.49 -7.09
C ARG A 73 28.57 2.74 -6.36
N PHE A 74 27.67 3.58 -5.86
CA PHE A 74 27.99 4.79 -5.11
C PHE A 74 27.95 4.58 -3.59
N ASP A 75 27.72 3.36 -3.12
CA ASP A 75 27.69 3.06 -1.68
C ASP A 75 29.03 3.42 -1.03
N GLY A 76 28.97 4.14 0.10
CA GLY A 76 30.15 4.61 0.83
C GLY A 76 30.80 5.88 0.26
N LEU A 77 30.36 6.39 -0.89
CA LEU A 77 30.78 7.70 -1.39
C LEU A 77 30.22 8.80 -0.47
N LYS A 78 31.10 9.66 0.06
CA LYS A 78 30.68 10.84 0.82
C LYS A 78 30.08 11.88 -0.13
N MET A 79 28.76 12.01 -0.09
CA MET A 79 28.00 12.95 -0.92
C MET A 79 27.50 14.15 -0.09
N PRO A 80 27.20 15.29 -0.75
CA PRO A 80 26.35 16.33 -0.18
C PRO A 80 25.02 15.78 0.37
N ALA A 81 24.45 16.47 1.35
CA ALA A 81 23.27 15.99 2.08
C ALA A 81 22.03 15.85 1.19
N ASP A 82 21.83 16.79 0.26
CA ASP A 82 20.76 16.79 -0.72
C ASP A 82 20.87 15.59 -1.68
N LEU A 83 22.06 15.32 -2.21
CA LEU A 83 22.30 14.18 -3.08
C LEU A 83 22.11 12.86 -2.32
N SER A 84 22.65 12.73 -1.11
CA SER A 84 22.45 11.57 -0.25
C SER A 84 20.96 11.29 -0.01
N ARG A 85 20.17 12.34 0.24
CA ARG A 85 18.72 12.23 0.42
C ARG A 85 18.02 11.75 -0.86
N LYS A 86 18.43 12.20 -2.04
CA LYS A 86 17.88 11.71 -3.32
C LYS A 86 18.11 10.21 -3.51
N PHE A 87 19.32 9.72 -3.19
CA PHE A 87 19.63 8.29 -3.25
C PHE A 87 18.79 7.47 -2.26
N LEU A 88 18.59 7.98 -1.04
CA LEU A 88 17.69 7.37 -0.08
C LEU A 88 16.25 7.31 -0.61
N LEU A 89 15.72 8.42 -1.14
CA LEU A 89 14.36 8.48 -1.69
C LEU A 89 14.17 7.57 -2.90
N LEU A 90 15.18 7.42 -3.76
CA LEU A 90 15.15 6.45 -4.85
C LEU A 90 14.95 5.02 -4.31
N LYS A 91 15.69 4.64 -3.26
CA LYS A 91 15.56 3.33 -2.61
C LYS A 91 14.19 3.10 -1.95
N LEU A 92 13.57 4.18 -1.46
CA LEU A 92 12.27 4.14 -0.77
C LEU A 92 11.07 4.40 -1.69
N SER A 93 11.29 4.65 -2.98
CA SER A 93 10.24 5.17 -3.89
C SER A 93 9.15 4.17 -4.25
N LEU A 94 9.36 2.87 -4.02
CA LEU A 94 8.36 1.83 -4.27
C LEU A 94 7.64 1.46 -2.98
N THR A 95 6.34 1.75 -2.89
CA THR A 95 5.52 1.34 -1.73
C THR A 95 5.49 -0.19 -1.61
N ALA A 96 5.27 -0.91 -2.71
CA ALA A 96 5.39 -2.36 -2.74
C ALA A 96 6.46 -2.73 -3.76
N PRO A 97 7.72 -2.95 -3.35
CA PRO A 97 8.76 -3.34 -4.28
C PRO A 97 8.48 -4.75 -4.80
N GLY A 98 8.60 -4.95 -6.11
CA GLY A 98 8.50 -6.27 -6.72
C GLY A 98 9.82 -7.04 -6.67
N PRO A 99 9.79 -8.38 -6.80
CA PRO A 99 11.00 -9.21 -6.88
C PRO A 99 11.94 -8.83 -8.04
N HIS A 100 13.19 -9.29 -8.03
CA HIS A 100 14.09 -9.14 -9.19
C HIS A 100 13.72 -10.03 -10.40
N ASP A 101 12.92 -11.07 -10.19
CA ASP A 101 12.39 -11.91 -11.28
C ASP A 101 11.25 -11.19 -12.03
N PRO A 102 11.35 -10.99 -13.37
CA PRO A 102 10.32 -10.33 -14.15
C PRO A 102 8.95 -11.02 -14.13
N ALA A 103 8.91 -12.35 -14.14
CA ALA A 103 7.66 -13.10 -14.10
C ALA A 103 6.96 -12.93 -12.74
N LEU A 104 7.72 -12.96 -11.65
CA LEU A 104 7.19 -12.72 -10.31
C LEU A 104 6.75 -11.26 -10.09
N ARG A 105 7.45 -10.28 -10.67
CA ARG A 105 6.98 -8.88 -10.66
C ARG A 105 5.67 -8.71 -11.40
N LYS A 106 5.57 -9.28 -12.61
CA LYS A 106 4.35 -9.25 -13.40
C LYS A 106 3.19 -9.89 -12.63
N GLU A 107 3.41 -11.06 -12.04
CA GLU A 107 2.41 -11.69 -11.15
C GLU A 107 2.00 -10.73 -10.02
N MET A 108 2.96 -10.08 -9.37
CA MET A 108 2.68 -9.15 -8.27
C MET A 108 1.82 -7.96 -8.71
N THR A 109 2.14 -7.32 -9.84
CA THR A 109 1.40 -6.14 -10.30
C THR A 109 0.02 -6.49 -10.86
N GLU A 110 -0.14 -7.66 -11.48
CA GLU A 110 -1.44 -8.20 -11.87
C GLU A 110 -2.30 -8.49 -10.64
N ILE A 111 -1.72 -9.10 -9.60
CA ILE A 111 -2.42 -9.31 -8.33
C ILE A 111 -2.84 -7.97 -7.73
N ALA A 112 -1.94 -6.99 -7.64
CA ALA A 112 -2.23 -5.68 -7.07
C ALA A 112 -3.38 -4.98 -7.80
N ALA A 113 -3.33 -4.92 -9.13
CA ALA A 113 -4.39 -4.31 -9.95
C ALA A 113 -5.73 -5.06 -9.78
N SER A 114 -5.71 -6.40 -9.75
CA SER A 114 -6.93 -7.19 -9.53
C SER A 114 -7.54 -6.98 -8.14
N LEU A 115 -6.71 -6.78 -7.11
CA LEU A 115 -7.18 -6.50 -5.75
C LEU A 115 -7.84 -5.12 -5.67
N GLU A 116 -7.24 -4.11 -6.31
CA GLU A 116 -7.82 -2.77 -6.43
C GLU A 116 -9.15 -2.81 -7.18
N SER A 117 -9.20 -3.51 -8.32
CA SER A 117 -10.42 -3.68 -9.11
C SER A 117 -11.55 -4.35 -8.35
N ASP A 118 -11.28 -5.46 -7.65
CA ASP A 118 -12.31 -6.20 -6.93
C ASP A 118 -12.91 -5.37 -5.80
N TYR A 119 -12.06 -4.62 -5.08
CA TYR A 119 -12.54 -3.69 -4.07
C TYR A 119 -13.38 -2.57 -4.70
N GLY A 120 -12.88 -1.93 -5.76
CA GLY A 120 -13.53 -0.80 -6.41
C GLY A 120 -14.84 -1.15 -7.13
N LYS A 121 -14.95 -2.35 -7.70
CA LYS A 121 -16.18 -2.89 -8.32
C LYS A 121 -17.14 -3.49 -7.28
N GLY A 122 -16.71 -3.64 -6.04
CA GLY A 122 -17.43 -4.31 -4.96
C GLY A 122 -18.84 -3.74 -4.75
N LYS A 123 -19.83 -4.63 -4.62
CA LYS A 123 -21.22 -4.25 -4.33
C LYS A 123 -21.88 -5.24 -3.39
N VAL A 124 -22.80 -4.75 -2.57
CA VAL A 124 -23.69 -5.57 -1.74
C VAL A 124 -25.12 -5.43 -2.26
N CYS A 125 -25.72 -6.54 -2.68
CA CYS A 125 -27.07 -6.55 -3.23
C CYS A 125 -28.08 -7.05 -2.20
N HIS A 126 -29.17 -6.31 -2.04
CA HIS A 126 -30.35 -6.71 -1.28
C HIS A 126 -31.19 -7.73 -2.05
N MET A 127 -32.09 -8.42 -1.36
CA MET A 127 -32.99 -9.40 -1.99
C MET A 127 -33.98 -8.78 -2.98
N ASP A 128 -34.25 -7.48 -2.87
CA ASP A 128 -35.08 -6.72 -3.82
C ASP A 128 -34.33 -6.34 -5.11
N GLY A 129 -33.07 -6.78 -5.26
CA GLY A 129 -32.24 -6.53 -6.43
C GLY A 129 -31.47 -5.21 -6.40
N LYS A 130 -31.63 -4.37 -5.37
CA LYS A 130 -30.85 -3.13 -5.24
C LYS A 130 -29.44 -3.43 -4.75
N CYS A 131 -28.43 -2.99 -5.49
CA CYS A 131 -27.02 -3.14 -5.12
C CYS A 131 -26.42 -1.79 -4.68
N LEU A 132 -25.68 -1.82 -3.58
CA LEU A 132 -24.98 -0.68 -3.01
C LEU A 132 -23.47 -0.86 -3.21
N ASP A 133 -22.81 0.15 -3.78
CA ASP A 133 -21.34 0.25 -3.79
C ASP A 133 -20.82 0.83 -2.45
N ILE A 134 -19.50 0.93 -2.28
CA ILE A 134 -18.89 1.41 -1.03
C ILE A 134 -19.40 2.80 -0.64
N THR A 135 -19.55 3.73 -1.58
CA THR A 135 -20.01 5.10 -1.31
C THR A 135 -21.45 5.10 -0.78
N ALA A 136 -22.32 4.31 -1.41
CA ALA A 136 -23.69 4.14 -0.94
C ALA A 136 -23.75 3.43 0.43
N ILE A 137 -22.87 2.46 0.67
CA ILE A 137 -22.75 1.75 1.96
C ILE A 137 -22.29 2.70 3.06
N GLU A 138 -21.31 3.56 2.80
CA GLU A 138 -20.82 4.56 3.76
C GLU A 138 -21.96 5.49 4.19
N LYS A 139 -22.71 6.03 3.23
CA LYS A 139 -23.90 6.85 3.53
C LYS A 139 -24.94 6.07 4.32
N PHE A 140 -25.25 4.86 3.89
CA PHE A 140 -26.22 3.99 4.55
C PHE A 140 -25.82 3.72 6.01
N MET A 141 -24.57 3.32 6.27
CA MET A 141 -24.10 3.06 7.64
C MET A 141 -24.01 4.34 8.49
N GLY A 142 -23.73 5.48 7.88
CA GLY A 142 -23.67 6.78 8.55
C GLY A 142 -25.04 7.30 9.00
N GLU A 143 -26.09 7.03 8.23
CA GLU A 143 -27.45 7.56 8.47
C GLU A 143 -28.38 6.54 9.14
N ASN A 144 -28.23 5.25 8.87
CA ASN A 144 -29.10 4.20 9.38
C ASN A 144 -28.78 3.84 10.84
N ARG A 145 -29.82 3.51 11.62
CA ARG A 145 -29.72 3.12 13.03
C ARG A 145 -30.33 1.75 13.34
N ASP A 146 -30.87 1.04 12.34
CA ASP A 146 -31.37 -0.32 12.50
C ASP A 146 -30.18 -1.31 12.63
N PRO A 147 -30.00 -1.98 13.78
CA PRO A 147 -28.87 -2.87 13.99
C PRO A 147 -28.85 -4.09 13.05
N SER A 148 -30.02 -4.57 12.62
CA SER A 148 -30.14 -5.73 11.74
C SER A 148 -29.72 -5.39 10.32
N GLU A 149 -30.12 -4.22 9.82
CA GLU A 149 -29.72 -3.72 8.50
C GLU A 149 -28.23 -3.33 8.48
N LEU A 150 -27.75 -2.64 9.52
CA LEU A 150 -26.32 -2.32 9.68
C LEU A 150 -25.45 -3.57 9.73
N LYS A 151 -25.91 -4.63 10.40
CA LYS A 151 -25.21 -5.91 10.42
C LYS A 151 -25.22 -6.56 9.05
N ALA A 152 -26.37 -6.59 8.37
CA ALA A 152 -26.50 -7.20 7.05
C ALA A 152 -25.55 -6.55 6.04
N ILE A 153 -25.50 -5.21 6.01
CA ILE A 153 -24.61 -4.49 5.10
C ILE A 153 -23.13 -4.69 5.47
N TRP A 154 -22.79 -4.68 6.76
CA TRP A 154 -21.41 -4.90 7.21
C TRP A 154 -20.91 -6.30 6.83
N VAL A 155 -21.72 -7.34 7.06
CA VAL A 155 -21.38 -8.72 6.68
C VAL A 155 -21.30 -8.85 5.15
N GLY A 156 -22.26 -8.26 4.43
CA GLY A 156 -22.28 -8.27 2.97
C GLY A 156 -21.02 -7.63 2.38
N TRP A 157 -20.58 -6.49 2.91
CA TRP A 157 -19.37 -5.82 2.43
C TRP A 157 -18.11 -6.65 2.69
N HIS A 158 -18.00 -7.28 3.87
CA HIS A 158 -16.86 -8.16 4.17
C HIS A 158 -16.82 -9.40 3.27
N ALA A 159 -17.96 -9.82 2.71
CA ALA A 159 -18.00 -10.91 1.73
C ALA A 159 -17.38 -10.51 0.37
N VAL A 160 -17.30 -9.22 0.02
CA VAL A 160 -16.57 -8.72 -1.15
C VAL A 160 -15.07 -8.97 -0.99
N GLY A 161 -14.53 -8.72 0.22
CA GLY A 161 -13.10 -8.90 0.50
C GLY A 161 -12.67 -10.35 0.71
N ALA A 162 -13.58 -11.24 1.14
CA ALA A 162 -13.21 -12.62 1.50
C ALA A 162 -12.49 -13.41 0.37
N PRO A 163 -12.92 -13.35 -0.90
CA PRO A 163 -12.22 -14.01 -2.01
C PRO A 163 -10.82 -13.47 -2.30
N MET A 164 -10.52 -12.24 -1.90
CA MET A 164 -9.24 -11.57 -2.14
C MET A 164 -8.10 -12.14 -1.28
N ARG A 165 -8.42 -12.86 -0.19
CA ARG A 165 -7.45 -13.32 0.83
C ARG A 165 -6.24 -14.03 0.24
N LYS A 166 -6.44 -15.01 -0.65
CA LYS A 166 -5.32 -15.81 -1.20
C LYS A 166 -4.37 -14.94 -2.03
N ARG A 167 -4.93 -14.07 -2.88
CA ARG A 167 -4.17 -13.12 -3.70
C ARG A 167 -3.43 -12.11 -2.83
N TYR A 168 -4.06 -11.59 -1.77
CA TYR A 168 -3.41 -10.67 -0.85
C TYR A 168 -2.22 -11.32 -0.11
N VAL A 169 -2.34 -12.58 0.32
CA VAL A 169 -1.21 -13.32 0.90
C VAL A 169 -0.06 -13.42 -0.11
N ARG A 170 -0.37 -13.82 -1.36
CA ARG A 170 0.64 -13.92 -2.42
C ARG A 170 1.30 -12.58 -2.74
N PHE A 171 0.54 -11.49 -2.78
CA PHE A 171 1.05 -10.14 -2.94
C PHE A 171 2.05 -9.77 -1.82
N VAL A 172 1.72 -10.09 -0.57
CA VAL A 172 2.61 -9.84 0.58
C VAL A 172 3.90 -10.66 0.49
N GLU A 173 3.82 -11.92 0.06
CA GLU A 173 5.02 -12.76 -0.16
C GLU A 173 5.96 -12.14 -1.20
N LEU A 174 5.41 -11.76 -2.36
CA LEU A 174 6.14 -11.16 -3.47
C LEU A 174 6.73 -9.79 -3.08
N SER A 175 5.93 -8.95 -2.42
CA SER A 175 6.41 -7.64 -1.95
C SER A 175 7.53 -7.77 -0.93
N ASN A 176 7.41 -8.71 0.02
CA ASN A 176 8.47 -8.97 0.98
C ASN A 176 9.74 -9.50 0.33
N GLN A 177 9.62 -10.29 -0.75
CA GLN A 177 10.79 -10.70 -1.54
C GLN A 177 11.45 -9.49 -2.21
N GLY A 178 10.69 -8.63 -2.87
CA GLY A 178 11.23 -7.39 -3.44
C GLY A 178 11.91 -6.50 -2.39
N ALA A 179 11.33 -6.38 -1.19
CA ALA A 179 11.94 -5.60 -0.11
C ALA A 179 13.30 -6.17 0.33
N ARG A 180 13.43 -7.51 0.37
CA ARG A 180 14.71 -8.19 0.66
C ARG A 180 15.74 -7.99 -0.45
N ASP A 181 15.33 -8.01 -1.70
CA ASP A 181 16.21 -7.74 -2.83
C ASP A 181 16.80 -6.31 -2.75
N LEU A 182 16.04 -5.36 -2.19
CA LEU A 182 16.47 -3.99 -1.88
C LEU A 182 17.25 -3.85 -0.56
N GLY A 183 17.46 -4.93 0.18
CA GLY A 183 18.23 -4.96 1.43
C GLY A 183 17.44 -4.59 2.69
N PHE A 184 16.12 -4.63 2.67
CA PHE A 184 15.27 -4.53 3.87
C PHE A 184 14.87 -5.91 4.38
N LYS A 185 14.50 -6.01 5.66
CA LYS A 185 14.03 -7.28 6.23
C LYS A 185 12.70 -7.75 5.59
N ASP A 186 11.79 -6.79 5.40
CA ASP A 186 10.43 -6.97 4.90
C ASP A 186 9.87 -5.62 4.42
N THR A 187 8.71 -5.64 3.76
CA THR A 187 8.03 -4.44 3.26
C THR A 187 7.64 -3.47 4.39
N GLY A 188 7.31 -3.98 5.58
CA GLY A 188 6.99 -3.13 6.72
C GLY A 188 8.20 -2.32 7.20
N THR A 189 9.39 -2.91 7.16
CA THR A 189 10.65 -2.24 7.50
C THR A 189 11.00 -1.17 6.47
N LEU A 190 10.78 -1.45 5.19
CA LEU A 190 10.89 -0.44 4.12
C LEU A 190 9.98 0.76 4.40
N TRP A 191 8.71 0.54 4.75
CA TRP A 191 7.78 1.63 5.05
C TRP A 191 8.22 2.48 6.24
N ARG A 192 8.64 1.82 7.33
CA ARG A 192 9.11 2.54 8.53
C ARG A 192 10.41 3.30 8.30
N ALA A 193 11.24 2.88 7.32
CA ALA A 193 12.45 3.61 6.96
C ALA A 193 12.18 5.00 6.35
N GLY A 194 10.94 5.28 5.92
CA GLY A 194 10.51 6.60 5.44
C GLY A 194 10.36 7.68 6.51
N TYR A 195 10.47 7.34 7.80
CA TYR A 195 10.28 8.28 8.92
C TYR A 195 11.57 8.95 9.41
N ASP A 196 12.66 8.88 8.63
CA ASP A 196 13.96 9.47 8.97
C ASP A 196 14.47 9.05 10.39
N MET A 197 14.10 7.83 10.82
CA MET A 197 14.48 7.21 12.09
C MET A 197 14.69 5.69 11.92
N PRO A 198 15.41 5.01 12.83
CA PRO A 198 15.52 3.56 12.81
C PRO A 198 14.14 2.88 12.85
N PRO A 199 13.87 1.88 11.97
CA PRO A 199 12.55 1.27 11.85
C PRO A 199 11.97 0.64 13.13
N ASP A 200 12.81 0.22 14.06
CA ASP A 200 12.44 -0.35 15.37
C ASP A 200 12.01 0.73 16.37
N GLN A 201 12.65 1.90 16.34
CA GLN A 201 12.27 3.05 17.17
C GLN A 201 10.90 3.62 16.79
N PHE A 202 10.52 3.53 15.50
CA PHE A 202 9.19 3.97 15.05
C PHE A 202 8.06 3.22 15.77
N SER A 203 8.17 1.89 15.89
CA SER A 203 7.15 1.09 16.59
C SER A 203 7.03 1.46 18.07
N ALA A 204 8.16 1.68 18.75
CA ALA A 204 8.15 2.11 20.15
C ALA A 204 7.49 3.49 20.33
N GLU A 205 7.69 4.40 19.38
CA GLU A 205 7.06 5.73 19.42
C GLU A 205 5.55 5.67 19.19
N VAL A 206 5.08 4.81 18.28
CA VAL A 206 3.64 4.55 18.08
C VAL A 206 3.01 4.00 19.36
N ASP A 207 3.65 3.03 20.02
CA ASP A 207 3.16 2.47 21.29
C ASP A 207 3.10 3.52 22.40
N ARG A 208 4.14 4.35 22.51
CA ARG A 208 4.20 5.46 23.49
C ARG A 208 3.07 6.48 23.27
N LEU A 209 2.77 6.82 22.01
CA LEU A 209 1.68 7.73 21.66
C LEU A 209 0.31 7.09 21.92
N TRP A 210 0.14 5.81 21.59
CA TRP A 210 -1.08 5.07 21.93
C TRP A 210 -1.35 5.08 23.43
N GLU A 211 -0.36 4.82 24.27
CA GLU A 211 -0.52 4.82 25.73
C GLU A 211 -0.97 6.19 26.29
N GLN A 212 -0.60 7.29 25.64
CA GLN A 212 -1.07 8.64 26.00
C GLN A 212 -2.51 8.89 25.55
N VAL A 213 -2.92 8.39 24.39
CA VAL A 213 -4.29 8.55 23.86
C VAL A 213 -5.26 7.57 24.53
N ARG A 214 -4.78 6.42 24.99
CA ARG A 214 -5.57 5.31 25.52
C ARG A 214 -6.56 5.72 26.63
N PRO A 215 -6.23 6.54 27.64
CA PRO A 215 -7.21 6.97 28.66
C PRO A 215 -8.38 7.77 28.08
N LEU A 216 -8.10 8.66 27.11
CA LEU A 216 -9.13 9.41 26.41
C LEU A 216 -9.99 8.49 25.54
N TYR A 217 -9.36 7.59 24.80
CA TYR A 217 -10.06 6.59 23.99
C TYR A 217 -11.01 5.75 24.84
N PHE A 218 -10.58 5.23 26.00
CA PHE A 218 -11.43 4.43 26.87
C PHE A 218 -12.58 5.21 27.49
N SER A 219 -12.37 6.49 27.82
CA SER A 219 -13.43 7.37 28.30
C SER A 219 -14.50 7.58 27.23
N LEU A 220 -14.07 7.88 25.99
CA LEU A 220 -14.97 8.04 24.85
C LEU A 220 -15.69 6.72 24.50
N TYR A 221 -14.95 5.62 24.41
CA TYR A 221 -15.50 4.29 24.15
C TYR A 221 -16.58 3.92 25.18
N THR A 222 -16.30 4.13 26.47
CA THR A 222 -17.26 3.82 27.55
C THR A 222 -18.51 4.69 27.45
N PHE A 223 -18.35 5.99 27.17
CA PHE A 223 -19.46 6.91 26.98
C PHE A 223 -20.34 6.52 25.79
N VAL A 224 -19.73 6.29 24.61
CA VAL A 224 -20.44 5.89 23.39
C VAL A 224 -21.15 4.55 23.59
N ARG A 225 -20.49 3.55 24.18
CA ARG A 225 -21.10 2.25 24.51
C ARG A 225 -22.33 2.42 25.41
N ALA A 226 -22.24 3.26 26.44
CA ALA A 226 -23.38 3.53 27.32
C ALA A 226 -24.54 4.22 26.59
N ARG A 227 -24.25 5.16 25.67
CA ARG A 227 -25.27 5.82 24.84
C ARG A 227 -25.94 4.87 23.86
N LEU A 228 -25.17 4.01 23.18
CA LEU A 228 -25.72 3.01 22.26
C LEU A 228 -26.66 2.03 22.99
N ARG A 229 -26.28 1.56 24.18
CA ARG A 229 -27.15 0.68 25.00
C ARG A 229 -28.48 1.31 25.39
N LYS A 230 -28.56 2.64 25.54
CA LYS A 230 -29.82 3.34 25.84
C LYS A 230 -30.77 3.43 24.64
N ASN A 231 -30.21 3.45 23.43
CA ASN A 231 -30.95 3.71 22.19
C ASN A 231 -31.25 2.44 21.38
N MET A 232 -30.69 1.29 21.78
CA MET A 232 -30.93 -0.01 21.15
C MET A 232 -31.96 -0.84 21.92
N ASP A 233 -32.68 -1.69 21.20
CA ASP A 233 -33.60 -2.64 21.81
C ASP A 233 -32.85 -3.73 22.62
N ARG A 234 -33.56 -4.40 23.52
CA ARG A 234 -32.97 -5.41 24.41
C ARG A 234 -32.35 -6.59 23.67
N LYS A 235 -32.86 -6.97 22.48
CA LYS A 235 -32.29 -8.09 21.71
C LYS A 235 -30.96 -7.68 21.07
N SER A 236 -30.88 -6.50 20.47
CA SER A 236 -29.63 -5.98 19.89
C SER A 236 -28.56 -5.74 20.96
N CYS A 237 -28.94 -5.21 22.12
CA CYS A 237 -28.02 -5.03 23.25
C CYS A 237 -27.42 -6.37 23.71
N ARG A 238 -28.23 -7.44 23.81
CA ARG A 238 -27.75 -8.79 24.17
C ARG A 238 -26.85 -9.41 23.11
N GLN A 239 -27.02 -9.05 21.84
CA GLN A 239 -26.18 -9.54 20.75
C GLN A 239 -24.81 -8.84 20.76
N MET A 240 -24.78 -7.52 20.98
CA MET A 240 -23.53 -6.77 21.19
C MET A 240 -22.73 -7.29 22.39
N ASP A 241 -23.37 -7.52 23.55
CA ASP A 241 -22.67 -7.99 24.75
C ASP A 241 -22.06 -9.40 24.58
N ARG A 242 -22.58 -10.21 23.64
CA ARG A 242 -21.94 -11.48 23.26
C ARG A 242 -20.75 -11.27 22.33
N CYS A 243 -20.88 -10.40 21.33
CA CYS A 243 -19.76 -10.08 20.44
C CYS A 243 -18.60 -9.41 21.18
N ALA A 244 -18.88 -8.51 22.13
CA ALA A 244 -17.87 -7.82 22.94
C ALA A 244 -17.17 -8.71 23.99
N ARG A 245 -17.63 -9.96 24.19
CA ARG A 245 -16.91 -10.98 24.99
C ARG A 245 -16.06 -11.93 24.14
N ILE A 246 -16.23 -11.90 22.81
CA ILE A 246 -15.52 -12.75 21.85
C ILE A 246 -14.30 -12.02 21.26
N CYS A 247 -14.32 -10.68 21.26
CA CYS A 247 -13.15 -9.83 21.04
C CYS A 247 -12.45 -9.51 22.37
#